data_AF-A0A1F2VRN6-F1
#
_entry.id   AF-A0A1F2VRN6-F1
#
_cell.length_a   1.000
_cell.length_b   1.000
_cell.length_c   1.000
_cell.angle_alpha   90.00
_cell.angle_beta   90.00
_cell.angle_gamma   90.00
#
_symmetry.space_group_name_H-M   'P 1'
#
loop_
_entity.id
_entity.type
_entity.pdbx_description
1 polymer ?
#
loop_
_entity_poly.entity_id
_entity_poly.type
_entity_poly.pdbx_seq_one_letter_code
_entity_poly.pdbx_strand_id
1 'polypeptide(L)' 'MNSGQICGAKHTNLLVHELNNRLGIIMGLCDLLLDATPPADARLADLHGIRGESERVVRLLSALVAARP' A
#
# COMPACT_ATOMS: atom_id res chain seq x y z
N MET A 1 8.60 9.17 32.73
CA MET A 1 8.47 8.29 31.56
C MET A 1 7.20 8.68 30.82
N ASN A 2 7.33 9.03 29.53
CA ASN A 2 6.35 9.75 28.71
C ASN A 2 5.14 8.89 28.28
N SER A 3 4.02 9.00 28.98
CA SER A 3 2.75 8.35 28.59
C SER A 3 2.18 8.86 27.25
N GLY A 4 2.53 10.07 26.83
CA GLY A 4 2.05 10.67 25.57
C GLY A 4 2.71 10.11 24.30
N GLN A 5 3.99 9.69 24.35
CA GLN A 5 4.70 9.14 23.19
C GLN A 5 4.24 7.73 22.83
N ILE A 6 3.81 6.93 23.81
CA ILE A 6 3.37 5.55 23.61
C ILE A 6 2.02 5.51 22.87
N CYS A 7 1.14 6.48 23.10
CA CYS A 7 -0.15 6.58 22.43
C CYS A 7 0.00 6.94 20.94
N GLY A 8 0.87 7.91 20.60
CA GLY A 8 1.10 8.33 19.22
C GLY A 8 1.78 7.27 18.34
N ALA A 9 2.72 6.51 18.91
CA ALA A 9 3.40 5.41 18.20
C ALA A 9 2.44 4.26 17.88
N LYS A 10 1.60 3.85 18.84
CA LYS A 10 0.58 2.81 18.64
C LYS A 10 -0.44 3.20 17.57
N HIS A 11 -0.90 4.45 17.59
CA HIS A 11 -1.86 4.94 16.60
C HIS A 11 -1.25 4.97 15.18
N THR A 12 0.00 5.43 15.03
CA THR A 12 0.67 5.41 13.72
C THR A 12 0.80 3.97 13.19
N ASN A 13 1.22 3.02 14.03
CA ASN A 13 1.40 1.64 13.60
C ASN A 13 0.07 1.00 13.14
N LEU A 14 -1.04 1.32 13.81
CA LEU A 14 -2.38 0.88 13.39
C LEU A 14 -2.77 1.47 12.03
N LEU A 15 -2.54 2.78 11.81
CA LEU A 15 -2.83 3.42 10.53
C LEU A 15 -1.98 2.85 9.39
N VAL A 16 -0.69 2.59 9.63
CA VAL A 16 0.21 1.96 8.66
C VAL A 16 -0.26 0.54 8.34
N HIS A 17 -0.63 -0.23 9.35
CA HIS A 17 -1.15 -1.59 9.15
C HIS A 17 -2.43 -1.58 8.31
N GLU A 18 -3.39 -0.71 8.63
CA GLU A 18 -4.65 -0.62 7.91
C GLU A 18 -4.44 -0.16 6.46
N LEU A 19 -3.56 0.80 6.24
CA LEU A 19 -3.20 1.26 4.89
C LEU A 19 -2.52 0.15 4.09
N ASN A 20 -1.57 -0.59 4.67
CA ASN A 20 -0.94 -1.74 4.03
C ASN A 20 -1.95 -2.84 3.68
N ASN A 21 -2.92 -3.11 4.56
CA ASN A 21 -3.98 -4.07 4.28
C ASN A 21 -4.82 -3.65 3.06
N ARG A 22 -5.24 -2.38 3.01
CA ARG A 22 -6.01 -1.85 1.87
C ARG A 22 -5.21 -1.88 0.56
N LEU A 23 -3.92 -1.52 0.61
CA LEU A 23 -3.03 -1.61 -0.56
C LEU A 23 -2.83 -3.06 -1.01
N GLY A 24 -2.70 -4.00 -0.08
CA GLY A 24 -2.62 -5.43 -0.37
C GLY A 24 -3.85 -5.94 -1.13
N ILE A 25 -5.05 -5.53 -0.70
CA ILE A 25 -6.31 -5.86 -1.41
C ILE A 25 -6.31 -5.28 -2.83
N ILE A 26 -5.93 -4.02 -3.00
CA ILE A 26 -5.90 -3.37 -4.32
C ILE A 26 -4.91 -4.08 -5.25
N MET A 27 -3.71 -4.39 -4.77
CA MET A 27 -2.69 -5.09 -5.56
C MET A 27 -3.16 -6.50 -5.93
N GLY A 28 -3.72 -7.26 -5.00
CA GLY A 28 -4.26 -8.59 -5.30
C GLY A 28 -5.41 -8.55 -6.31
N LEU A 29 -6.30 -7.55 -6.23
CA LEU A 29 -7.34 -7.34 -7.25
C LEU A 29 -6.73 -6.96 -8.61
N CYS A 30 -5.70 -6.13 -8.64
CA CYS A 30 -5.00 -5.80 -9.89
C CYS A 30 -4.37 -7.04 -10.51
N ASP A 31 -3.70 -7.89 -9.73
CA ASP A 31 -3.08 -9.12 -10.21
C ASP A 31 -4.12 -10.06 -10.86
N LEU A 32 -5.26 -10.28 -10.18
CA LEU A 32 -6.36 -11.07 -10.73
C LEU A 32 -6.95 -10.49 -12.02
N LEU A 33 -7.11 -9.16 -12.07
CA LEU A 33 -7.64 -8.50 -13.26
C LEU A 33 -6.65 -8.51 -14.42
N LEU A 34 -5.36 -8.33 -14.14
CA LEU A 34 -4.30 -8.41 -15.15
C LEU A 34 -4.25 -9.82 -15.77
N ASP A 35 -4.35 -10.88 -14.96
CA ASP A 35 -4.38 -12.26 -15.43
C ASP A 35 -5.63 -12.56 -16.28
N ALA A 36 -6.76 -11.94 -15.97
CA ALA A 36 -8.02 -12.16 -16.67
C ALA A 36 -8.23 -11.26 -17.90
N THR A 37 -7.45 -10.19 -18.04
CA THR A 37 -7.67 -9.16 -19.07
C THR A 37 -6.94 -9.52 -20.36
N PRO A 38 -7.61 -9.53 -21.53
CA PRO A 38 -6.96 -9.79 -22.81
C PRO A 38 -5.84 -8.77 -23.12
N PRO A 39 -4.72 -9.19 -23.75
CA PRO A 39 -3.57 -8.31 -24.02
C PRO A 39 -3.86 -7.04 -24.85
N ALA A 40 -4.94 -7.01 -25.62
CA ALA A 40 -5.34 -5.87 -26.44
C ALA A 40 -6.31 -4.91 -25.72
N ASP A 41 -6.67 -5.18 -24.47
CA ASP A 41 -7.57 -4.33 -23.71
C ASP A 41 -6.87 -3.04 -23.29
N ALA A 42 -7.45 -1.90 -23.67
CA ALA A 42 -6.89 -0.58 -23.37
C ALA A 42 -6.74 -0.31 -21.86
N ARG A 43 -7.51 -1.00 -21.01
CA ARG A 43 -7.47 -0.84 -19.54
C ARG A 43 -6.26 -1.49 -18.89
N LEU A 44 -5.49 -2.31 -19.61
CA LEU A 44 -4.27 -2.91 -19.06
C LEU A 44 -3.26 -1.86 -18.60
N ALA A 45 -3.14 -0.75 -19.34
CA ALA A 45 -2.26 0.35 -18.96
C ALA A 45 -2.67 0.94 -17.60
N ASP A 46 -3.97 1.15 -17.39
CA ASP A 46 -4.50 1.68 -16.14
C ASP A 46 -4.30 0.69 -14.98
N LEU A 47 -4.55 -0.61 -15.20
CA LEU A 47 -4.33 -1.65 -14.19
C LEU A 47 -2.86 -1.73 -13.76
N HIS A 48 -1.93 -1.74 -14.71
CA HIS A 48 -0.49 -1.69 -14.41
C HIS A 48 -0.11 -0.40 -13.68
N GLY A 49 -0.70 0.74 -14.06
CA GLY A 49 -0.50 2.02 -13.38
C GLY A 49 -0.94 1.98 -11.91
N ILE A 50 -2.17 1.52 -11.64
CA ILE A 50 -2.72 1.39 -10.28
C ILE A 50 -1.85 0.46 -9.43
N ARG A 51 -1.44 -0.69 -10.00
CA ARG A 51 -0.56 -1.65 -9.33
C ARG A 51 0.79 -1.02 -8.98
N GLY A 52 1.44 -0.35 -9.92
CA GLY A 52 2.74 0.29 -9.73
C GLY A 52 2.69 1.43 -8.70
N GLU A 53 1.63 2.25 -8.71
CA GLU A 53 1.43 3.30 -7.72
C GLU A 53 1.18 2.73 -6.33
N SER A 54 0.42 1.64 -6.22
CA SER A 54 0.19 0.95 -4.95
C SER A 54 1.49 0.41 -4.35
N GLU A 55 2.33 -0.24 -5.15
CA GLU A 55 3.67 -0.67 -4.72
C GLU A 55 4.56 0.50 -4.29
N ARG A 56 4.50 1.62 -5.03
CA ARG A 56 5.26 2.83 -4.69
C ARG A 56 4.86 3.36 -3.32
N VAL A 57 3.57 3.40 -3.01
CA VAL A 57 3.06 3.83 -1.71
C VAL A 57 3.57 2.91 -0.59
N VAL A 58 3.53 1.59 -0.77
CA VAL A 58 4.06 0.62 0.22
C VAL A 58 5.55 0.87 0.49
N ARG A 59 6.37 1.06 -0.56
CA ARG A 59 7.80 1.35 -0.39
C ARG A 59 8.04 2.65 0.37
N LEU A 60 7.33 3.72 0.04
CA LEU A 60 7.47 5.02 0.70
C LEU A 60 7.04 4.97 2.17
N LEU A 61 5.91 4.32 2.47
CA LEU A 61 5.46 4.11 3.85
C LEU A 61 6.49 3.33 4.67
N SER A 62 7.01 2.25 4.10
CA SER A 62 7.99 1.40 4.77
C SER A 62 9.27 2.18 5.10
N ALA A 63 9.75 2.99 4.17
CA ALA A 63 10.90 3.87 4.38
C ALA A 63 10.64 4.93 5.45
N LEU A 64 9.47 5.58 5.42
CA LEU A 64 9.09 6.61 6.40
C LEU A 64 8.93 6.04 7.82
N VAL A 65 8.43 4.81 7.95
CA VAL A 65 8.32 4.12 9.24
C VAL A 65 9.71 3.72 9.75
N ALA A 66 10.56 3.17 8.89
CA ALA A 66 11.92 2.78 9.25
C ALA A 66 12.82 3.96 9.62
N ALA A 67 12.58 5.14 9.04
CA ALA A 67 13.33 6.37 9.31
C ALA A 67 12.92 7.08 10.61
N ARG A 68 11.91 6.58 11.34
CA ARG A 68 11.53 7.17 12.63
C ARG A 68 12.54 6.80 13.71
N PRO A 69 13.01 7.78 14.52
CA PRO A 69 13.92 7.54 15.64
C PRO A 69 13.25 6.81 16.81
#